data_AF-A0A6J1N4T9-F1
#
_entry.id   AF-A0A6J1N4T9-F1
#
_cell.length_a   1.000
_cell.length_b   1.000
_cell.length_c   1.000
_cell.angle_alpha   90.00
_cell.angle_beta   90.00
_cell.angle_gamma   90.00
#
_symmetry.space_group_name_H-M   'P 1'
#
loop_
_entity.id
_entity.type
_entity.pdbx_description
1 polymer ?
#
loop_
_entity_poly.entity_id
_entity_poly.type
_entity_poly.pdbx_seq_one_letter_code
_entity_poly.pdbx_strand_id
1 'polypeptide(L)'
;MHNAILDSDSEDELPLGWVERSTEDGNVYFVNTSNNRTQWTHPRTGQKKVIPKDLPFGWTKTMDANEKPLYVHLETGNKTYVDPRLAFATTEKKHVHDFRQRFDGSTTAFQVLHGVDLSGKYAVITGCNAGIGYETAKSLARHGCNILLANRNMEATQVAIEKIVKETNASDENLKAIHLDLSSLKSVKQCARAVKTVFSDHIDILILNAGVFGLPYEETEDKLDRTFQVNHLSHMYFTLLLEPLLKNGSRVVFVSSESHRTASLTNVFVKQNLAHPKDNYSAMIAYGNSKLYNVITAMVLSEEWKHKGICVNSLHPGNMVSTNLQNSCNKLLQLQCMWPQPLN
;
A
#
# COMPACT_ATOMS: atom_id res chain seq x y z
N MET A 1 -6.71 43.63 -24.18
CA MET A 1 -5.63 43.46 -23.18
C MET A 1 -6.25 42.81 -21.97
N HIS A 2 -6.15 41.48 -21.88
CA HIS A 2 -6.66 40.71 -20.74
C HIS A 2 -5.58 40.74 -19.66
N ASN A 3 -5.94 41.25 -18.48
CA ASN A 3 -5.08 41.24 -17.30
C ASN A 3 -4.87 39.80 -16.85
N ALA A 4 -3.60 39.39 -16.84
CA ALA A 4 -3.15 38.15 -16.23
C ALA A 4 -3.37 38.23 -14.73
N ILE A 5 -4.26 37.39 -14.20
CA ILE A 5 -4.27 37.02 -12.79
C ILE A 5 -3.14 36.02 -12.64
N LEU A 6 -2.08 36.43 -11.95
CA LEU A 6 -1.04 35.52 -11.45
C LEU A 6 -1.70 34.62 -10.40
N ASP A 7 -2.02 33.38 -10.78
CA ASP A 7 -2.34 32.31 -9.83
C ASP A 7 -1.07 31.99 -9.04
N SER A 8 -0.95 32.63 -7.87
CA SER A 8 -0.05 32.22 -6.79
C SER A 8 -0.67 31.01 -6.12
N ASP A 9 -0.25 29.82 -6.54
CA ASP A 9 -0.76 28.51 -6.12
C ASP A 9 -0.23 28.12 -4.72
N SER A 10 -0.28 29.04 -3.75
CA SER A 10 0.10 28.74 -2.36
C SER A 10 -1.12 28.20 -1.60
N GLU A 11 -1.09 26.93 -1.19
CA GLU A 11 -2.14 26.32 -0.36
C GLU A 11 -2.32 27.01 1.01
N ASP A 12 -1.41 27.93 1.35
CA ASP A 12 -1.37 28.75 2.56
C ASP A 12 -2.11 30.09 2.46
N GLU A 13 -2.64 30.47 1.29
CA GLU A 13 -3.40 31.71 1.15
C GLU A 13 -4.78 31.62 1.81
N LEU A 14 -5.04 32.55 2.74
CA LEU A 14 -6.30 32.67 3.45
C LEU A 14 -7.40 33.26 2.55
N PRO A 15 -8.65 32.75 2.65
CA PRO A 15 -9.78 33.38 1.98
C PRO A 15 -10.01 34.81 2.48
N LEU A 16 -10.59 35.66 1.63
CA LEU A 16 -10.90 37.05 1.97
C LEU A 16 -11.66 37.15 3.30
N GLY A 17 -11.19 38.03 4.19
CA GLY A 17 -11.77 38.26 5.51
C GLY A 17 -11.28 37.31 6.61
N TRP A 18 -10.37 36.37 6.32
CA TRP A 18 -9.72 35.55 7.34
C TRP A 18 -8.34 36.12 7.71
N VAL A 19 -8.02 36.07 9.01
CA VAL A 19 -6.70 36.41 9.55
C VAL A 19 -6.18 35.30 10.45
N GLU A 20 -4.89 35.02 10.38
CA GLU A 20 -4.20 34.06 11.22
C GLU A 20 -3.71 34.71 12.52
N ARG A 21 -3.85 34.00 13.64
CA ARG A 21 -3.39 34.42 14.96
C ARG A 21 -2.79 33.24 15.72
N SER A 22 -2.00 33.54 16.73
CA SER A 22 -1.32 32.56 17.57
C SER A 22 -1.68 32.73 19.05
N THR A 23 -1.52 31.65 19.82
CA THR A 23 -1.54 31.66 21.29
C THR A 23 -0.12 31.65 21.85
N GLU A 24 0.02 31.90 23.16
CA GLU A 24 1.31 31.80 23.83
C GLU A 24 1.83 30.36 23.86
N ASP A 25 0.92 29.38 23.99
CA ASP A 25 1.22 27.94 23.99
C ASP A 25 1.65 27.37 22.63
N GLY A 26 1.73 28.21 21.59
CA GLY A 26 2.22 27.84 20.26
C GLY A 26 1.17 27.25 19.31
N ASN A 27 -0.12 27.40 19.64
CA ASN A 27 -1.21 27.00 18.74
C ASN A 27 -1.60 28.16 17.82
N VAL A 28 -2.03 27.82 16.60
CA VAL A 28 -2.55 28.78 15.63
C VAL A 28 -4.07 28.66 15.52
N TYR A 29 -4.76 29.79 15.42
CA TYR A 29 -6.20 29.87 15.13
C TYR A 29 -6.50 30.93 14.07
N PHE A 30 -7.61 30.76 13.37
CA PHE A 30 -8.04 31.61 12.28
C PHE A 30 -9.29 32.38 12.70
N VAL A 31 -9.29 33.68 12.45
CA VAL A 31 -10.40 34.59 12.78
C VAL A 31 -10.98 35.16 11.50
N ASN A 32 -12.28 35.03 11.32
CA ASN A 32 -12.99 35.70 10.24
C ASN A 32 -13.44 37.08 10.73
N THR A 33 -12.90 38.15 10.15
CA THR A 33 -13.16 39.54 10.54
C THR A 33 -14.52 40.05 10.07
N SER A 34 -15.18 39.37 9.13
CA SER A 34 -16.50 39.76 8.62
C SER A 34 -17.66 39.30 9.52
N ASN A 35 -17.47 38.21 10.27
CA ASN A 35 -18.52 37.61 11.11
C ASN A 35 -18.06 37.24 12.53
N ASN A 36 -16.83 37.62 12.91
CA ASN A 36 -16.20 37.34 14.19
C ASN A 36 -16.15 35.84 14.60
N ARG A 37 -16.20 34.92 13.63
CA ARG A 37 -16.01 33.49 13.92
C ARG A 37 -14.54 33.13 14.06
N THR A 38 -14.25 32.20 14.95
CA THR A 38 -12.90 31.64 15.14
C THR A 38 -12.91 30.13 14.92
N GLN A 39 -11.80 29.60 14.42
CA GLN A 39 -11.59 28.15 14.27
C GLN A 39 -10.10 27.78 14.38
N TRP A 40 -9.83 26.53 14.75
CA TRP A 40 -8.47 26.01 14.97
C TRP A 40 -7.83 25.38 13.74
N THR A 41 -8.56 25.31 12.63
CA THR A 41 -8.13 24.68 11.38
C THR A 41 -8.18 25.69 10.25
N HIS A 42 -7.29 25.54 9.28
CA HIS A 42 -7.22 26.43 8.13
C HIS A 42 -8.53 26.34 7.32
N PRO A 43 -9.18 27.46 6.98
CA PRO A 43 -10.50 27.46 6.34
C PRO A 43 -10.56 26.81 4.96
N ARG A 44 -9.41 26.67 4.28
CA ARG A 44 -9.32 26.01 2.96
C ARG A 44 -8.86 24.56 3.05
N THR A 45 -7.85 24.28 3.87
CA THR A 45 -7.15 22.97 3.89
C THR A 45 -7.61 22.08 5.05
N GLY A 46 -8.32 22.62 6.04
CA GLY A 46 -8.75 21.89 7.24
C GLY A 46 -7.61 21.47 8.18
N GLN A 47 -6.37 21.90 7.90
CA GLN A 47 -5.19 21.53 8.68
C GLN A 47 -5.01 22.45 9.90
N LYS A 48 -4.52 21.89 11.01
CA LYS A 48 -4.11 22.67 12.18
C LYS A 48 -2.64 23.07 12.05
N LYS A 49 -2.31 24.30 12.44
CA LYS A 49 -0.94 24.82 12.42
C LYS A 49 -0.40 25.00 13.84
N VAL A 50 0.89 24.81 14.00
CA VAL A 50 1.64 25.04 15.23
C VAL A 50 2.87 25.90 14.94
N ILE A 51 3.22 26.76 15.88
CA ILE A 51 4.38 27.64 15.80
C ILE A 51 5.41 27.28 16.88
N PRO A 52 6.69 27.66 16.70
CA PRO A 52 7.70 27.53 17.75
C PRO A 52 7.25 28.22 19.04
N LYS A 53 7.69 27.71 20.20
CA LYS A 53 7.41 28.35 21.49
C LYS A 53 8.15 29.68 21.62
N ASP A 54 9.42 29.68 21.24
CA ASP A 54 10.29 30.84 21.33
C ASP A 54 10.09 31.80 20.16
N LEU A 55 10.33 33.09 20.41
CA LEU A 55 10.36 34.09 19.34
C LEU A 55 11.57 33.86 18.43
N PRO A 56 11.47 34.20 17.13
CA PRO A 56 12.63 34.15 16.24
C PRO A 56 13.76 35.04 16.77
N PHE A 57 15.00 34.67 16.47
CA PHE A 57 16.18 35.40 16.94
C PHE A 57 16.06 36.90 16.66
N GLY A 58 16.39 37.73 17.66
CA GLY A 58 16.35 39.19 17.57
C GLY A 58 14.98 39.83 17.82
N TRP A 59 13.90 39.06 18.00
CA TRP A 59 12.58 39.59 18.31
C TRP A 59 12.26 39.57 19.81
N THR A 60 11.61 40.64 20.28
CA THR A 60 11.09 40.74 21.66
C THR A 60 9.62 41.15 21.64
N LYS A 61 8.87 40.71 22.66
CA LYS A 61 7.47 41.07 22.86
C LYS A 61 7.38 42.14 23.94
N THR A 62 6.74 43.25 23.62
CA THR A 62 6.42 44.36 24.53
C THR A 62 4.92 44.62 24.50
N MET A 63 4.37 45.34 25.48
CA MET A 63 2.99 45.80 25.42
C MET A 63 2.94 47.27 25.02
N ASP A 64 2.01 47.64 24.14
CA ASP A 64 1.75 49.03 23.81
C ASP A 64 0.88 49.73 24.88
N ALA A 65 0.60 51.02 24.69
CA ALA A 65 -0.19 51.83 25.61
C ALA A 65 -1.65 51.35 25.81
N ASN A 66 -2.12 50.43 24.95
CA ASN A 66 -3.46 49.83 25.02
C ASN A 66 -3.40 48.36 25.43
N GLU A 67 -2.32 47.93 26.08
CA GLU A 67 -2.06 46.54 26.51
C GLU A 67 -2.06 45.51 25.36
N LYS A 68 -1.84 45.96 24.13
CA LYS A 68 -1.76 45.08 22.97
C LYS A 68 -0.31 44.62 22.76
N PRO A 69 -0.07 43.33 22.46
CA PRO A 69 1.27 42.84 22.19
C PRO A 69 1.85 43.48 20.92
N LEU A 70 3.04 44.05 21.08
CA LEU A 70 3.86 44.69 20.06
C LEU A 70 5.21 43.99 19.99
N TYR A 71 5.55 43.44 18.84
CA TYR A 71 6.82 42.76 18.60
C TYR A 71 7.83 43.74 18.02
N VAL A 72 9.01 43.79 18.62
CA VAL A 72 10.10 44.71 18.25
C VAL A 72 11.36 43.92 17.98
N HIS A 73 11.94 44.12 16.79
CA HIS A 73 13.24 43.56 16.43
C HIS A 73 14.36 44.44 17.01
N LEU A 74 15.26 43.85 17.80
CA LEU A 74 16.24 44.56 18.61
C LEU A 74 17.28 45.33 17.79
N GLU A 75 17.76 44.76 16.68
CA GLU A 75 18.81 45.39 15.87
C GLU A 75 18.28 46.42 14.87
N THR A 76 17.16 46.14 14.21
CA THR A 76 16.60 46.99 13.15
C THR A 76 15.59 48.01 13.67
N GLY A 77 15.06 47.82 14.89
CA GLY A 77 14.00 48.64 15.46
C GLY A 77 12.61 48.43 14.82
N ASN A 78 12.48 47.47 13.90
CA ASN A 78 11.22 47.18 13.22
C ASN A 78 10.15 46.71 14.21
N LYS A 79 8.91 47.20 14.01
CA LYS A 79 7.77 46.93 14.90
C LYS A 79 6.62 46.30 14.14
N THR A 80 5.96 45.30 14.73
CA THR A 80 4.77 44.67 14.15
C THR A 80 3.79 44.22 15.24
N TYR A 81 2.50 44.26 14.93
CA TYR A 81 1.43 43.68 15.77
C TYR A 81 1.09 42.24 15.39
N VAL A 82 1.73 41.71 14.34
CA VAL A 82 1.60 40.32 13.90
C VAL A 82 2.73 39.52 14.53
N ASP A 83 2.39 38.37 15.11
CA ASP A 83 3.37 37.51 15.75
C ASP A 83 4.40 36.99 14.71
N PRO A 84 5.70 37.32 14.86
CA PRO A 84 6.73 36.92 13.91
C PRO A 84 6.93 35.40 13.84
N ARG A 85 6.45 34.64 14.82
CA ARG A 85 6.48 33.17 14.81
C ARG A 85 5.59 32.57 13.71
N LEU A 86 4.56 33.29 13.26
CA LEU A 86 3.64 32.81 12.23
C LEU A 86 4.32 32.56 10.88
N ALA A 87 5.41 33.28 10.57
CA ALA A 87 6.21 33.02 9.38
C ALA A 87 6.89 31.63 9.37
N PHE A 88 6.95 30.97 10.53
CA PHE A 88 7.52 29.64 10.73
C PHE A 88 6.45 28.62 11.16
N ALA A 89 5.16 28.93 10.94
CA ALA A 89 4.09 28.00 11.25
C ALA A 89 4.23 26.73 10.40
N THR A 90 4.11 25.58 11.04
CA THR A 90 4.13 24.27 10.38
C THR A 90 2.81 23.55 10.61
N THR A 91 2.39 22.72 9.66
CA THR A 91 1.23 21.86 9.85
C THR A 91 1.50 20.88 11.00
N GLU A 92 0.54 20.78 11.93
CA GLU A 92 0.58 19.81 13.02
C GLU A 92 0.58 18.39 12.43
N LYS A 93 1.69 17.67 12.61
CA LYS A 93 1.80 16.28 12.19
C LYS A 93 0.91 15.41 13.07
N LYS A 94 0.00 14.63 12.47
CA LYS A 94 -0.86 13.69 13.21
C LYS A 94 -0.06 12.59 13.92
N HIS A 95 1.14 12.27 13.42
CA HIS A 95 2.05 11.29 14.03
C HIS A 95 3.49 11.80 14.04
N VAL A 96 4.23 11.54 15.13
CA VAL A 96 5.64 11.92 15.32
C VAL A 96 6.56 11.33 14.22
N HIS A 97 6.10 10.25 13.57
CA HIS A 97 6.82 9.53 12.51
C HIS A 97 6.37 9.88 11.09
N ASP A 98 5.62 10.95 10.88
CA ASP A 98 5.20 11.39 9.54
C ASP A 98 6.38 12.09 8.81
N PHE A 99 7.40 11.30 8.50
CA PHE A 99 8.42 11.59 7.51
C PHE A 99 7.97 10.93 6.21
N ARG A 100 7.88 11.70 5.12
CA ARG A 100 7.71 11.12 3.79
C ARG A 100 9.03 10.46 3.38
N GLN A 101 9.24 9.22 3.83
CA GLN A 101 10.44 8.46 3.53
C GLN A 101 10.44 8.17 2.02
N ARG A 102 11.45 8.68 1.31
CA ARG A 102 11.62 8.36 -0.12
C ARG A 102 12.24 6.97 -0.19
N PHE A 103 11.51 6.04 -0.79
CA PHE A 103 12.01 4.71 -1.11
C PHE A 103 12.46 4.66 -2.57
N ASP A 104 13.49 3.88 -2.84
CA ASP A 104 14.04 3.61 -4.17
C ASP A 104 14.24 2.10 -4.39
N GLY A 105 14.78 1.71 -5.54
CA GLY A 105 14.99 0.30 -5.90
C GLY A 105 16.00 -0.45 -5.02
N SER A 106 16.78 0.24 -4.18
CA SER A 106 17.71 -0.35 -3.22
C SER A 106 17.12 -0.52 -1.82
N THR A 107 15.93 0.04 -1.59
CA THR A 107 15.26 0.01 -0.29
C THR A 107 14.77 -1.40 0.02
N THR A 108 15.19 -1.92 1.16
CA THR A 108 14.77 -3.23 1.66
C THR A 108 13.39 -3.17 2.32
N ALA A 109 12.67 -4.30 2.34
CA ALA A 109 11.38 -4.38 3.03
C ALA A 109 11.48 -4.06 4.54
N PHE A 110 12.60 -4.37 5.19
CA PHE A 110 12.84 -3.95 6.58
C PHE A 110 12.99 -2.45 6.75
N GLN A 111 13.59 -1.74 5.79
CA GLN A 111 13.66 -0.27 5.81
C GLN A 111 12.28 0.36 5.59
N VAL A 112 11.47 -0.22 4.70
CA VAL A 112 10.09 0.25 4.46
C VAL A 112 9.22 0.11 5.71
N LEU A 113 9.40 -0.97 6.48
CA LEU A 113 8.65 -1.23 7.71
C LEU A 113 9.33 -0.67 8.97
N HIS A 114 10.42 0.09 8.85
CA HIS A 114 11.14 0.60 10.00
C HIS A 114 10.23 1.47 10.89
N GLY A 115 10.12 1.13 12.18
CA GLY A 115 9.26 1.82 13.14
C GLY A 115 7.77 1.45 13.06
N VAL A 116 7.40 0.49 12.21
CA VAL A 116 6.02 -0.04 12.14
C VAL A 116 5.89 -1.24 13.07
N ASP A 117 4.94 -1.19 13.99
CA ASP A 117 4.55 -2.33 14.82
C ASP A 117 3.32 -3.01 14.22
N LEU A 118 3.43 -4.31 13.92
CA LEU A 118 2.35 -5.16 13.40
C LEU A 118 1.89 -6.19 14.43
N SER A 119 2.27 -6.04 15.70
CA SER A 119 1.79 -6.88 16.79
C SER A 119 0.26 -6.88 16.84
N GLY A 120 -0.32 -8.08 16.95
CA GLY A 120 -1.77 -8.28 16.95
C GLY A 120 -2.44 -8.14 15.57
N LYS A 121 -1.68 -7.89 14.49
CA LYS A 121 -2.19 -7.91 13.12
C LYS A 121 -2.19 -9.31 12.54
N TYR A 122 -3.18 -9.62 11.72
CA TYR A 122 -3.36 -10.92 11.09
C TYR A 122 -3.18 -10.84 9.57
N ALA A 123 -2.25 -11.63 9.04
CA ALA A 123 -1.93 -11.71 7.63
C ALA A 123 -2.18 -13.12 7.07
N VAL A 124 -2.71 -13.19 5.84
CA VAL A 124 -2.68 -14.40 5.01
C VAL A 124 -1.85 -14.10 3.77
N ILE A 125 -0.87 -14.96 3.47
CA ILE A 125 0.01 -14.80 2.31
C ILE A 125 0.00 -16.09 1.50
N THR A 126 -0.29 -15.99 0.20
CA THR A 126 -0.21 -17.15 -0.70
C THR A 126 1.18 -17.26 -1.33
N GLY A 127 1.71 -18.48 -1.44
CA GLY A 127 2.98 -18.73 -2.16
C GLY A 127 4.20 -18.11 -1.48
N CYS A 128 4.30 -18.23 -0.16
CA CYS A 128 5.30 -17.56 0.67
C CYS A 128 6.37 -18.48 1.26
N ASN A 129 6.52 -19.69 0.74
CA ASN A 129 7.63 -20.57 1.08
C ASN A 129 8.93 -20.27 0.30
N ALA A 130 8.89 -19.37 -0.69
CA ALA A 130 10.04 -18.95 -1.49
C ALA A 130 9.87 -17.55 -2.10
N GLY A 131 10.98 -16.98 -2.60
CA GLY A 131 10.99 -15.75 -3.39
C GLY A 131 10.39 -14.54 -2.69
N ILE A 132 9.63 -13.72 -3.44
CA ILE A 132 9.00 -12.49 -2.94
C ILE A 132 8.07 -12.77 -1.76
N GLY A 133 7.28 -13.85 -1.84
CA GLY A 133 6.36 -14.22 -0.77
C GLY A 133 7.10 -14.55 0.53
N TYR A 134 8.24 -15.25 0.45
CA TYR A 134 9.09 -15.54 1.61
C TYR A 134 9.65 -14.26 2.24
N GLU A 135 10.22 -13.36 1.44
CA GLU A 135 10.78 -12.09 1.94
C GLU A 135 9.69 -11.19 2.54
N THR A 136 8.47 -11.25 2.00
CA THR A 136 7.30 -10.55 2.53
C THR A 136 6.89 -11.14 3.89
N ALA A 137 6.77 -12.47 3.99
CA ALA A 137 6.46 -13.15 5.25
C ALA A 137 7.52 -12.89 6.31
N LYS A 138 8.81 -12.99 5.95
CA LYS A 138 9.95 -12.67 6.82
C LYS A 138 9.87 -11.24 7.36
N SER A 139 9.56 -10.29 6.49
CA SER A 139 9.47 -8.88 6.85
C SER A 139 8.31 -8.61 7.80
N LEU A 140 7.13 -9.17 7.54
CA LEU A 140 5.97 -9.03 8.42
C LEU A 140 6.18 -9.73 9.78
N ALA A 141 6.82 -10.91 9.78
CA ALA A 141 7.11 -11.68 10.99
C ALA A 141 8.05 -10.91 11.92
N ARG A 142 9.10 -10.29 11.35
CA ARG A 142 10.05 -9.46 12.10
C ARG A 142 9.38 -8.30 12.85
N HIS A 143 8.24 -7.82 12.36
CA HIS A 143 7.48 -6.72 12.96
C HIS A 143 6.27 -7.21 13.79
N GLY A 144 6.25 -8.49 14.20
CA GLY A 144 5.28 -9.01 15.17
C GLY A 144 3.94 -9.48 14.59
N CYS A 145 3.80 -9.54 13.26
CA CYS A 145 2.55 -9.96 12.63
C CYS A 145 2.27 -11.46 12.82
N ASN A 146 0.99 -11.81 13.01
CA ASN A 146 0.49 -13.19 12.96
C ASN A 146 0.23 -13.56 11.50
N ILE A 147 0.88 -14.61 10.98
CA ILE A 147 0.86 -14.94 9.56
C ILE A 147 0.39 -16.38 9.34
N LEU A 148 -0.61 -16.53 8.47
CA LEU A 148 -0.94 -17.80 7.82
C LEU A 148 -0.22 -17.90 6.48
N LEU A 149 0.74 -18.82 6.43
CA LEU A 149 1.50 -19.14 5.24
C LEU A 149 0.72 -20.16 4.40
N ALA A 150 0.01 -19.68 3.39
CA ALA A 150 -0.89 -20.47 2.56
C ALA A 150 -0.18 -21.03 1.31
N ASN A 151 0.15 -22.32 1.33
CA ASN A 151 0.97 -22.95 0.30
C ASN A 151 0.50 -24.37 -0.02
N ARG A 152 0.88 -24.87 -1.20
CA ARG A 152 0.58 -26.25 -1.62
C ARG A 152 1.47 -27.27 -0.92
N ASN A 153 2.78 -27.00 -0.81
CA ASN A 153 3.73 -27.92 -0.17
C ASN A 153 3.92 -27.53 1.30
N MET A 154 3.34 -28.32 2.20
CA MET A 154 3.35 -28.06 3.64
C MET A 154 4.72 -28.30 4.28
N GLU A 155 5.48 -29.30 3.83
CA GLU A 155 6.84 -29.59 4.32
C GLU A 155 7.77 -28.41 4.01
N ALA A 156 7.78 -27.95 2.76
CA ALA A 156 8.55 -26.77 2.35
C ALA A 156 8.09 -25.49 3.07
N THR A 157 6.82 -25.42 3.47
CA THR A 157 6.31 -24.29 4.26
C THR A 157 6.83 -24.33 5.69
N GLN A 158 6.88 -25.50 6.31
CA GLN A 158 7.43 -25.66 7.66
C GLN A 158 8.91 -25.28 7.71
N VAL A 159 9.69 -25.74 6.72
CA VAL A 159 11.10 -25.35 6.57
C VAL A 159 11.25 -23.83 6.41
N ALA A 160 10.35 -23.19 5.65
CA ALA A 160 10.36 -21.73 5.50
C ALA A 160 10.02 -21.01 6.81
N ILE A 161 9.06 -21.51 7.61
CA ILE A 161 8.71 -20.97 8.92
C ILE A 161 9.91 -21.02 9.86
N GLU A 162 10.55 -22.19 10.00
CA GLU A 162 11.74 -22.37 10.85
C GLU A 162 12.86 -21.40 10.45
N LYS A 163 13.07 -21.22 9.15
CA LYS A 163 14.05 -20.29 8.61
C LYS A 163 13.70 -18.83 8.95
N ILE A 164 12.44 -18.43 8.80
CA ILE A 164 11.97 -17.07 9.16
C ILE A 164 12.17 -16.82 10.66
N VAL A 165 11.77 -17.75 11.52
CA VAL A 165 11.94 -17.64 12.98
C VAL A 165 13.42 -17.43 13.32
N LYS A 166 14.30 -18.24 12.74
CA LYS A 166 15.75 -18.13 12.94
C LYS A 166 16.35 -16.81 12.44
N GLU A 167 15.88 -16.32 11.29
CA GLU A 167 16.39 -15.08 10.67
C GLU A 167 15.87 -13.79 11.34
N THR A 168 14.72 -13.86 12.04
CA THR A 168 14.02 -12.67 12.54
C THR A 168 13.84 -12.63 14.05
N ASN A 169 14.08 -13.74 14.74
CA ASN A 169 13.70 -13.96 16.14
C ASN A 169 12.20 -13.68 16.41
N ALA A 170 11.35 -13.87 15.40
CA ALA A 170 9.89 -13.80 15.58
C ALA A 170 9.41 -14.99 16.41
N SER A 171 8.27 -14.83 17.11
CA SER A 171 7.64 -15.94 17.83
C SER A 171 7.13 -16.99 16.83
N ASP A 172 7.46 -18.25 17.05
CA ASP A 172 6.98 -19.38 16.22
C ASP A 172 5.46 -19.51 16.29
N GLU A 173 4.84 -19.12 17.42
CA GLU A 173 3.38 -19.18 17.60
C GLU A 173 2.61 -18.25 16.65
N ASN A 174 3.28 -17.20 16.16
CA ASN A 174 2.72 -16.22 15.24
C ASN A 174 2.72 -16.72 13.79
N LEU A 175 3.44 -17.79 13.46
CA LEU A 175 3.57 -18.31 12.10
C LEU A 175 2.94 -19.68 12.01
N LYS A 176 1.90 -19.83 11.18
CA LYS A 176 1.25 -21.13 10.97
C LYS A 176 1.13 -21.44 9.49
N ALA A 177 1.41 -22.67 9.14
CA ALA A 177 1.21 -23.17 7.78
C ALA A 177 -0.27 -23.52 7.56
N ILE A 178 -0.78 -23.24 6.36
CA ILE A 178 -2.11 -23.69 5.94
C ILE A 178 -2.07 -24.20 4.51
N HIS A 179 -2.71 -25.34 4.26
CA HIS A 179 -2.70 -25.93 2.92
C HIS A 179 -3.60 -25.15 1.96
N LEU A 180 -3.04 -24.75 0.83
CA LEU A 180 -3.75 -24.10 -0.26
C LEU A 180 -3.18 -24.56 -1.61
N ASP A 181 -4.01 -25.29 -2.36
CA ASP A 181 -3.73 -25.60 -3.76
C ASP A 181 -4.62 -24.75 -4.66
N LEU A 182 -4.01 -23.77 -5.35
CA LEU A 182 -4.72 -22.86 -6.25
C LEU A 182 -5.11 -23.52 -7.59
N SER A 183 -4.66 -24.74 -7.88
CA SER A 183 -5.17 -25.53 -9.02
C SER A 183 -6.44 -26.33 -8.70
N SER A 184 -7.04 -26.14 -7.52
CA SER A 184 -8.29 -26.77 -7.10
C SER A 184 -9.22 -25.77 -6.41
N LEU A 185 -10.36 -25.43 -7.01
CA LEU A 185 -11.36 -24.56 -6.39
C LEU A 185 -11.95 -25.18 -5.11
N LYS A 186 -11.97 -26.52 -5.04
CA LYS A 186 -12.32 -27.25 -3.81
C LYS A 186 -11.30 -26.97 -2.70
N SER A 187 -10.01 -27.05 -2.99
CA SER A 187 -8.93 -26.74 -2.06
C SER A 187 -8.99 -25.27 -1.59
N VAL A 188 -9.25 -24.33 -2.51
CA VAL A 188 -9.46 -22.91 -2.18
C VAL A 188 -10.60 -22.73 -1.18
N LYS A 189 -11.75 -23.38 -1.42
CA LYS A 189 -12.92 -23.31 -0.52
C LYS A 189 -12.65 -23.92 0.85
N GLN A 190 -11.90 -25.03 0.90
CA GLN A 190 -11.50 -25.68 2.15
C GLN A 190 -10.53 -24.80 2.95
N CYS A 191 -9.53 -24.23 2.29
CA CYS A 191 -8.59 -23.29 2.91
C CYS A 191 -9.33 -22.07 3.47
N ALA A 192 -10.24 -21.45 2.72
CA ALA A 192 -11.01 -20.30 3.20
C ALA A 192 -11.84 -20.60 4.45
N ARG A 193 -12.38 -21.83 4.57
CA ARG A 193 -13.05 -22.30 5.80
C ARG A 193 -12.06 -22.47 6.94
N ALA A 194 -10.90 -23.07 6.70
CA ALA A 194 -9.87 -23.24 7.71
C ALA A 194 -9.32 -21.89 8.20
N VAL A 195 -9.10 -20.91 7.32
CA VAL A 195 -8.73 -19.54 7.72
C VAL A 195 -9.75 -18.94 8.67
N LYS A 196 -11.06 -19.09 8.38
CA LYS A 196 -12.15 -18.64 9.27
C LYS A 196 -12.17 -19.32 10.63
N THR A 197 -11.62 -20.53 10.75
CA THR A 197 -11.51 -21.22 12.05
C THR A 197 -10.27 -20.80 12.83
N VAL A 198 -9.19 -20.39 12.15
CA VAL A 198 -7.93 -20.02 12.81
C VAL A 198 -7.96 -18.56 13.27
N PHE A 199 -8.52 -17.66 12.45
CA PHE A 199 -8.64 -16.26 12.83
C PHE A 199 -9.99 -15.98 13.45
N SER A 200 -9.94 -15.35 14.63
CA SER A 200 -11.08 -15.23 15.52
C SER A 200 -12.11 -14.18 15.10
N ASP A 201 -11.83 -13.27 14.14
CA ASP A 201 -12.86 -12.36 13.58
C ASP A 201 -12.43 -11.47 12.39
N HIS A 202 -11.13 -11.33 12.09
CA HIS A 202 -10.68 -10.44 11.01
C HIS A 202 -9.34 -10.82 10.37
N ILE A 203 -9.10 -10.30 9.17
CA ILE A 203 -7.81 -10.32 8.46
C ILE A 203 -7.42 -8.87 8.17
N ASP A 204 -6.27 -8.43 8.67
CA ASP A 204 -5.75 -7.09 8.36
C ASP A 204 -5.07 -7.05 6.99
N ILE A 205 -4.37 -8.13 6.62
CA ILE A 205 -3.50 -8.15 5.45
C ILE A 205 -3.73 -9.45 4.65
N LEU A 206 -4.18 -9.33 3.41
CA LEU A 206 -4.30 -10.45 2.47
C LEU A 206 -3.39 -10.21 1.27
N ILE A 207 -2.36 -11.04 1.10
CA ILE A 207 -1.38 -10.92 0.01
C ILE A 207 -1.48 -12.14 -0.90
N LEU A 208 -1.95 -11.90 -2.12
CA LEU A 208 -2.19 -12.91 -3.15
C LEU A 208 -0.97 -12.94 -4.08
N ASN A 209 0.08 -13.59 -3.60
CA ASN A 209 1.41 -13.58 -4.22
C ASN A 209 1.68 -14.80 -5.11
N ALA A 210 1.08 -15.96 -4.81
CA ALA A 210 1.36 -17.18 -5.54
C ALA A 210 1.16 -17.05 -7.06
N GLY A 211 1.97 -17.76 -7.84
CA GLY A 211 1.80 -17.78 -9.28
C GLY A 211 2.71 -18.78 -9.97
N VAL A 212 2.34 -19.10 -11.20
CA VAL A 212 3.08 -19.93 -12.15
C VAL A 212 3.34 -19.15 -13.42
N PHE A 213 4.43 -19.47 -14.10
CA PHE A 213 4.89 -18.81 -15.31
C PHE A 213 5.48 -19.82 -16.30
N GLY A 214 5.27 -19.60 -17.59
CA GLY A 214 5.96 -20.32 -18.66
C GLY A 214 5.61 -21.82 -18.78
N LEU A 215 4.49 -22.25 -18.18
CA LEU A 215 4.04 -23.64 -18.26
C LEU A 215 3.38 -23.93 -19.63
N PRO A 216 3.53 -25.15 -20.18
CA PRO A 216 2.71 -25.60 -21.29
C PRO A 216 1.23 -25.60 -20.89
N TYR A 217 0.33 -25.65 -21.88
CA TYR A 217 -1.10 -25.76 -21.59
C TYR A 217 -1.37 -27.02 -20.78
N GLU A 218 -2.04 -26.84 -19.64
CA GLU A 218 -2.45 -27.91 -18.75
C GLU A 218 -3.81 -27.53 -18.17
N GLU A 219 -4.72 -28.49 -18.13
CA GLU A 219 -6.01 -28.33 -17.45
C GLU A 219 -5.88 -28.75 -15.99
N THR A 220 -6.43 -27.93 -15.10
CA THR A 220 -6.64 -28.28 -13.70
C THR A 220 -7.73 -29.33 -13.53
N GLU A 221 -7.93 -29.81 -12.29
CA GLU A 221 -9.08 -30.69 -11.98
C GLU A 221 -10.43 -30.00 -12.25
N ASP A 222 -10.47 -28.67 -12.19
CA ASP A 222 -11.65 -27.84 -12.48
C ASP A 222 -11.86 -27.60 -13.99
N LYS A 223 -11.06 -28.23 -14.86
CA LYS A 223 -11.13 -28.12 -16.33
C LYS A 223 -10.88 -26.70 -16.86
N LEU A 224 -9.95 -25.99 -16.22
CA LEU A 224 -9.55 -24.64 -16.60
C LEU A 224 -8.05 -24.61 -16.93
N ASP A 225 -7.64 -23.64 -17.75
CA ASP A 225 -6.23 -23.35 -17.96
C ASP A 225 -5.52 -23.11 -16.62
N ARG A 226 -4.46 -23.88 -16.36
CA ARG A 226 -3.71 -23.84 -15.11
C ARG A 226 -3.12 -22.47 -14.80
N THR A 227 -2.61 -21.76 -15.81
CA THR A 227 -2.01 -20.42 -15.60
C THR A 227 -3.08 -19.42 -15.17
N PHE A 228 -4.20 -19.37 -15.90
CA PHE A 228 -5.34 -18.52 -15.57
C PHE A 228 -5.91 -18.85 -14.19
N GLN A 229 -6.12 -20.13 -13.89
CA GLN A 229 -6.72 -20.52 -12.63
C GLN A 229 -5.82 -20.18 -11.44
N VAL A 230 -4.56 -20.62 -11.46
CA VAL A 230 -3.63 -20.44 -10.34
C VAL A 230 -3.34 -18.97 -10.09
N ASN A 231 -3.03 -18.21 -11.14
CA ASN A 231 -2.56 -16.83 -10.98
C ASN A 231 -3.68 -15.84 -10.64
N HIS A 232 -4.90 -16.14 -11.11
CA HIS A 232 -6.00 -15.19 -11.08
C HIS A 232 -7.28 -15.76 -10.49
N LEU A 233 -7.94 -16.74 -11.14
CA LEU A 233 -9.30 -17.14 -10.76
C LEU A 233 -9.38 -17.61 -9.30
N SER A 234 -8.46 -18.49 -8.89
CA SER A 234 -8.43 -19.02 -7.53
C SER A 234 -8.12 -17.94 -6.50
N HIS A 235 -7.30 -16.95 -6.83
CA HIS A 235 -7.04 -15.80 -5.95
C HIS A 235 -8.26 -14.89 -5.80
N MET A 236 -8.93 -14.56 -6.91
CA MET A 236 -10.18 -13.80 -6.88
C MET A 236 -11.23 -14.54 -6.04
N TYR A 237 -11.44 -15.83 -6.30
CA TYR A 237 -12.38 -16.65 -5.55
C TYR A 237 -12.03 -16.74 -4.06
N PHE A 238 -10.74 -16.95 -3.73
CA PHE A 238 -10.28 -16.97 -2.33
C PHE A 238 -10.56 -15.64 -1.62
N THR A 239 -10.32 -14.52 -2.30
CA THR A 239 -10.55 -13.17 -1.79
C THR A 239 -12.03 -12.93 -1.49
N LEU A 240 -12.92 -13.30 -2.42
CA LEU A 240 -14.37 -13.21 -2.22
C LEU A 240 -14.85 -14.09 -1.06
N LEU A 241 -14.30 -15.30 -0.90
CA LEU A 241 -14.66 -16.17 0.22
C LEU A 241 -14.21 -15.62 1.58
N LEU A 242 -13.10 -14.87 1.61
CA LEU A 242 -12.54 -14.25 2.80
C LEU A 242 -13.11 -12.85 3.09
N GLU A 243 -13.87 -12.26 2.17
CA GLU A 243 -14.50 -10.94 2.33
C GLU A 243 -15.18 -10.73 3.70
N PRO A 244 -15.92 -11.70 4.29
CA PRO A 244 -16.54 -11.49 5.60
C PRO A 244 -15.56 -11.22 6.75
N LEU A 245 -14.28 -11.64 6.61
CA LEU A 245 -13.21 -11.38 7.56
C LEU A 245 -12.46 -10.06 7.28
N LEU A 246 -12.68 -9.44 6.12
CA LEU A 246 -12.09 -8.15 5.79
C LEU A 246 -12.95 -7.02 6.39
N LYS A 247 -12.33 -6.14 7.17
CA LYS A 247 -12.99 -5.04 7.89
C LYS A 247 -12.38 -3.69 7.48
N ASN A 248 -12.88 -2.61 8.08
CA ASN A 248 -12.30 -1.29 7.89
C ASN A 248 -10.80 -1.31 8.28
N GLY A 249 -9.95 -0.86 7.37
CA GLY A 249 -8.49 -0.87 7.53
C GLY A 249 -7.81 -2.11 6.95
N SER A 250 -8.56 -3.15 6.57
CA SER A 250 -8.00 -4.33 5.89
C SER A 250 -7.39 -3.96 4.54
N ARG A 251 -6.29 -4.62 4.19
CA ARG A 251 -5.55 -4.40 2.95
C ARG A 251 -5.47 -5.70 2.18
N VAL A 252 -5.92 -5.68 0.93
CA VAL A 252 -5.81 -6.79 -0.02
C VAL A 252 -4.85 -6.39 -1.13
N VAL A 253 -3.88 -7.25 -1.43
CA VAL A 253 -2.86 -7.01 -2.44
C VAL A 253 -2.84 -8.16 -3.43
N PHE A 254 -3.14 -7.87 -4.70
CA PHE A 254 -2.92 -8.79 -5.81
C PHE A 254 -1.52 -8.56 -6.40
N VAL A 255 -0.67 -9.59 -6.42
CA VAL A 255 0.65 -9.48 -7.06
C VAL A 255 0.52 -9.73 -8.56
N SER A 256 0.70 -8.65 -9.32
CA SER A 256 0.76 -8.62 -10.78
C SER A 256 2.21 -8.74 -11.28
N SER A 257 2.49 -8.30 -12.50
CA SER A 257 3.79 -8.35 -13.18
C SER A 257 3.82 -7.33 -14.31
N GLU A 258 4.99 -6.85 -14.75
CA GLU A 258 5.10 -6.00 -15.95
C GLU A 258 4.52 -6.64 -17.20
N SER A 259 4.46 -7.99 -17.27
CA SER A 259 3.80 -8.72 -18.35
C SER A 259 2.30 -8.43 -18.47
N HIS A 260 1.65 -7.76 -17.52
CA HIS A 260 0.27 -7.29 -17.70
C HIS A 260 0.14 -6.35 -18.92
N ARG A 261 1.22 -5.65 -19.30
CA ARG A 261 1.26 -4.75 -20.46
C ARG A 261 1.24 -5.49 -21.80
N THR A 262 1.65 -6.76 -21.82
CA THR A 262 1.66 -7.61 -23.03
C THR A 262 0.41 -8.47 -23.14
N ALA A 263 -0.57 -8.28 -22.25
CA ALA A 263 -1.85 -8.96 -22.31
C ALA A 263 -2.59 -8.61 -23.60
N SER A 264 -3.22 -9.62 -24.21
CA SER A 264 -4.01 -9.48 -25.43
C SER A 264 -5.48 -9.72 -25.10
N LEU A 265 -6.01 -8.89 -24.20
CA LEU A 265 -7.40 -8.94 -23.79
C LEU A 265 -8.22 -7.86 -24.52
N THR A 266 -9.18 -8.29 -25.32
CA THR A 266 -10.22 -7.43 -25.92
C THR A 266 -11.56 -7.80 -25.32
N ASN A 267 -12.36 -6.78 -24.94
CA ASN A 267 -13.73 -6.94 -24.44
C ASN A 267 -13.87 -7.88 -23.22
N VAL A 268 -12.99 -7.72 -22.22
CA VAL A 268 -12.97 -8.51 -20.98
C VAL A 268 -14.35 -8.61 -20.29
N PHE A 269 -15.15 -7.56 -20.37
CA PHE A 269 -16.47 -7.49 -19.74
C PHE A 269 -17.60 -8.14 -20.54
N VAL A 270 -17.34 -8.58 -21.77
CA VAL A 270 -18.37 -9.08 -22.71
C VAL A 270 -18.11 -10.54 -23.12
N LYS A 271 -16.87 -11.02 -22.99
CA LYS A 271 -16.47 -12.36 -23.45
C LYS A 271 -16.65 -13.41 -22.36
N GLN A 272 -17.39 -14.48 -22.64
CA GLN A 272 -17.66 -15.57 -21.69
C GLN A 272 -16.44 -16.50 -21.46
N ASN A 273 -15.56 -16.64 -22.45
CA ASN A 273 -14.31 -17.40 -22.32
C ASN A 273 -13.14 -16.46 -22.01
N LEU A 274 -12.86 -16.33 -20.72
CA LEU A 274 -11.79 -15.48 -20.17
C LEU A 274 -10.41 -16.14 -20.20
N ALA A 275 -10.37 -17.49 -20.19
CA ALA A 275 -9.13 -18.26 -20.29
C ALA A 275 -8.57 -18.25 -21.72
N HIS A 276 -7.25 -18.39 -21.84
CA HIS A 276 -6.60 -18.47 -23.15
C HIS A 276 -6.93 -19.81 -23.84
N PRO A 277 -7.35 -19.80 -25.13
CA PRO A 277 -7.82 -21.00 -25.79
C PRO A 277 -6.70 -22.03 -25.99
N LYS A 278 -7.05 -23.31 -25.84
CA LYS A 278 -6.13 -24.46 -26.00
C LYS A 278 -5.47 -24.52 -27.37
N ASP A 279 -6.26 -24.31 -28.43
CA ASP A 279 -5.82 -24.51 -29.82
C ASP A 279 -4.80 -23.48 -30.31
N ASN A 280 -4.61 -22.38 -29.58
CA ASN A 280 -3.63 -21.34 -29.89
C ASN A 280 -2.95 -20.83 -28.61
N TYR A 281 -2.57 -21.76 -27.73
CA TYR A 281 -2.05 -21.39 -26.42
C TYR A 281 -0.63 -20.83 -26.50
N SER A 282 -0.48 -19.57 -26.08
CA SER A 282 0.81 -18.96 -25.76
C SER A 282 0.95 -18.78 -24.25
N ALA A 283 1.95 -19.44 -23.66
CA ALA A 283 2.24 -19.34 -22.23
C ALA A 283 2.51 -17.89 -21.78
N MET A 284 3.15 -17.10 -22.64
CA MET A 284 3.44 -15.69 -22.36
C MET A 284 2.16 -14.85 -22.35
N ILE A 285 1.26 -15.06 -23.33
CA ILE A 285 -0.01 -14.34 -23.40
C ILE A 285 -0.93 -14.77 -22.26
N ALA A 286 -1.04 -16.07 -21.98
CA ALA A 286 -1.83 -16.59 -20.86
C ALA A 286 -1.37 -16.00 -19.53
N TYR A 287 -0.04 -15.93 -19.31
CA TYR A 287 0.52 -15.28 -18.13
C TYR A 287 0.22 -13.78 -18.09
N GLY A 288 0.49 -13.04 -19.18
CA GLY A 288 0.21 -11.60 -19.27
C GLY A 288 -1.26 -11.29 -19.00
N ASN A 289 -2.18 -12.04 -19.60
CA ASN A 289 -3.62 -11.96 -19.36
C ASN A 289 -3.95 -12.21 -17.88
N SER A 290 -3.39 -13.26 -17.25
CA SER A 290 -3.61 -13.54 -15.83
C SER A 290 -3.16 -12.40 -14.92
N LYS A 291 -2.07 -11.71 -15.26
CA LYS A 291 -1.55 -10.58 -14.50
C LYS A 291 -2.32 -9.28 -14.74
N LEU A 292 -2.88 -9.09 -15.94
CA LEU A 292 -3.83 -8.01 -16.21
C LEU A 292 -5.15 -8.21 -15.46
N TYR A 293 -5.66 -9.45 -15.38
CA TYR A 293 -6.86 -9.74 -14.58
C TYR A 293 -6.68 -9.39 -13.10
N ASN A 294 -5.49 -9.60 -12.53
CA ASN A 294 -5.18 -9.18 -11.16
C ASN A 294 -5.30 -7.65 -10.97
N VAL A 295 -4.85 -6.85 -11.95
CA VAL A 295 -4.98 -5.39 -11.92
C VAL A 295 -6.44 -4.98 -12.01
N ILE A 296 -7.18 -5.53 -12.97
CA ILE A 296 -8.61 -5.23 -13.18
C ILE A 296 -9.41 -5.60 -11.93
N THR A 297 -9.18 -6.78 -11.36
CA THR A 297 -9.89 -7.26 -10.17
C THR A 297 -9.59 -6.39 -8.96
N ALA A 298 -8.33 -5.99 -8.76
CA ALA A 298 -8.00 -5.07 -7.67
C ALA A 298 -8.71 -3.72 -7.83
N MET A 299 -8.80 -3.19 -9.05
CA MET A 299 -9.51 -1.93 -9.34
C MET A 299 -11.00 -2.05 -9.05
N VAL A 300 -11.66 -3.11 -9.54
CA VAL A 300 -13.10 -3.36 -9.34
C VAL A 300 -13.42 -3.53 -7.85
N LEU A 301 -12.70 -4.41 -7.14
CA LEU A 301 -12.93 -4.66 -5.72
C LEU A 301 -12.61 -3.44 -4.85
N SER A 302 -11.64 -2.60 -5.25
CA SER A 302 -11.32 -1.37 -4.54
C SER A 302 -12.50 -0.40 -4.55
N GLU A 303 -13.17 -0.25 -5.71
CA GLU A 303 -14.37 0.58 -5.80
C GLU A 303 -15.56 -0.05 -5.08
N GLU A 304 -15.80 -1.36 -5.28
CA GLU A 304 -16.91 -2.06 -4.63
C GLU A 304 -16.80 -2.05 -3.10
N TRP A 305 -15.60 -2.21 -2.55
CA TRP A 305 -15.39 -2.33 -1.10
C TRP A 305 -14.95 -1.04 -0.41
N LYS A 306 -14.87 0.08 -1.15
CA LYS A 306 -14.54 1.40 -0.62
C LYS A 306 -15.41 1.81 0.56
N HIS A 307 -16.72 1.55 0.47
CA HIS A 307 -17.68 1.87 1.53
C HIS A 307 -17.47 1.05 2.82
N LYS A 308 -16.75 -0.09 2.74
CA LYS A 308 -16.39 -0.93 3.88
C LYS A 308 -15.07 -0.50 4.53
N GLY A 309 -14.36 0.47 3.94
CA GLY A 309 -13.02 0.88 4.38
C GLY A 309 -11.93 -0.15 4.08
N ILE A 310 -12.16 -1.07 3.13
CA ILE A 310 -11.18 -2.07 2.70
C ILE A 310 -10.36 -1.49 1.55
N CYS A 311 -9.04 -1.55 1.65
CA CYS A 311 -8.12 -1.09 0.62
C CYS A 311 -7.69 -2.27 -0.26
N VAL A 312 -8.09 -2.28 -1.53
CA VAL A 312 -7.62 -3.29 -2.50
C VAL A 312 -6.66 -2.64 -3.49
N ASN A 313 -5.47 -3.22 -3.63
CA ASN A 313 -4.42 -2.73 -4.52
C ASN A 313 -3.81 -3.87 -5.34
N SER A 314 -3.18 -3.50 -6.45
CA SER A 314 -2.31 -4.40 -7.22
C SER A 314 -0.93 -3.77 -7.36
N LEU A 315 0.12 -4.59 -7.35
CA LEU A 315 1.49 -4.15 -7.57
C LEU A 315 2.20 -5.10 -8.55
N HIS A 316 3.24 -4.62 -9.21
CA HIS A 316 4.21 -5.49 -9.89
C HIS A 316 5.56 -5.34 -9.17
N PRO A 317 6.33 -6.42 -8.99
CA PRO A 317 7.60 -6.38 -8.26
C PRO A 317 8.78 -5.80 -9.08
N GLY A 318 8.51 -5.19 -10.24
CA GLY A 318 9.56 -4.72 -11.17
C GLY A 318 10.10 -5.79 -12.13
N ASN A 319 11.09 -5.40 -12.93
CA ASN A 319 11.81 -6.27 -13.86
C ASN A 319 13.00 -6.94 -13.17
N MET A 320 13.33 -8.18 -13.54
CA MET A 320 14.52 -8.91 -13.05
C MET A 320 14.58 -9.18 -11.54
N VAL A 321 13.43 -9.39 -10.88
CA VAL A 321 13.47 -9.99 -9.53
C VAL A 321 13.77 -11.47 -9.67
N SER A 322 14.91 -11.90 -9.11
CA SER A 322 15.26 -13.33 -8.99
C SER A 322 14.20 -14.02 -8.15
N THR A 323 13.23 -14.62 -8.82
CA THR A 323 12.12 -15.34 -8.21
C THR A 323 12.24 -16.80 -8.62
N ASN A 324 12.01 -17.70 -7.68
CA ASN A 324 11.99 -19.15 -7.96
C ASN A 324 10.88 -19.56 -8.96
N LEU A 325 10.05 -18.61 -9.45
CA LEU A 325 9.20 -18.75 -10.64
C LEU A 325 9.98 -19.27 -11.86
N GLN A 326 11.28 -18.96 -11.95
CA GLN A 326 12.18 -19.43 -13.01
C GLN A 326 12.33 -20.96 -13.08
N ASN A 327 12.07 -21.67 -11.97
CA ASN A 327 12.16 -23.14 -11.91
C ASN A 327 10.99 -23.85 -12.61
N SER A 328 9.92 -23.13 -12.97
CA SER A 328 8.79 -23.67 -13.73
C SER A 328 8.94 -23.52 -15.24
N CYS A 329 10.01 -22.86 -15.71
CA CYS A 329 10.18 -22.48 -17.10
C CYS A 329 11.05 -23.50 -17.87
N ASN A 330 10.68 -23.79 -19.12
CA ASN A 330 11.49 -24.60 -20.03
C ASN A 330 12.77 -23.81 -20.44
N LYS A 331 13.95 -24.43 -20.45
CA LYS A 331 15.27 -23.75 -20.60
C LYS A 331 15.38 -22.80 -21.83
N LEU A 332 14.61 -23.05 -22.89
CA LEU A 332 14.61 -22.24 -24.11
C LEU A 332 13.89 -20.88 -23.95
N LEU A 333 12.86 -20.78 -23.10
CA LEU A 333 12.13 -19.53 -22.81
C LEU A 333 12.89 -18.62 -21.84
N GLN A 334 13.85 -19.19 -21.09
CA GLN A 334 14.74 -18.43 -20.21
C GLN A 334 15.61 -17.45 -21.00
N LEU A 335 16.08 -17.84 -22.19
CA LEU A 335 16.92 -16.99 -23.06
C LEU A 335 16.13 -15.84 -23.70
N GLN A 336 14.85 -16.03 -24.03
CA GLN A 336 14.01 -14.97 -24.60
C GLN A 336 13.61 -13.89 -23.59
N CYS A 337 13.39 -14.27 -22.32
CA CYS A 337 13.10 -13.28 -21.26
C CYS A 337 14.34 -12.46 -20.87
N MET A 338 15.55 -12.95 -21.18
CA MET A 338 16.81 -12.26 -20.94
C MET A 338 17.14 -11.20 -22.00
N TRP A 339 16.38 -11.10 -23.10
CA TRP A 339 16.64 -10.13 -24.16
C TRP A 339 15.38 -9.34 -24.55
N PRO A 340 15.21 -8.17 -23.93
CA PRO A 340 14.74 -7.01 -24.67
C PRO A 340 15.71 -5.85 -24.40
N GLN A 341 16.87 -5.86 -25.06
CA GLN A 341 17.57 -4.61 -25.31
C GLN A 341 16.73 -3.82 -26.33
N PRO A 342 16.54 -2.51 -26.14
CA PRO A 342 15.93 -1.67 -27.17
C PRO A 342 16.87 -1.67 -28.39
N LEU A 343 16.36 -2.09 -29.55
CA LEU A 343 16.97 -1.73 -30.81
C LEU A 343 16.73 -0.22 -30.97
N ASN A 344 17.83 0.54 -30.98
CA ASN A 344 17.84 1.96 -31.38
C ASN A 344 17.30 2.15 -32.80
#